data_AF-A0A1S1P9T9-F1
#
_entry.id   AF-A0A1S1P9T9-F1
#
_cell.length_a   1.000
_cell.length_b   1.000
_cell.length_c   1.000
_cell.angle_alpha   90.00
_cell.angle_beta   90.00
_cell.angle_gamma   90.00
#
_symmetry.space_group_name_H-M   'P 1'
#
loop_
_entity.id
_entity.type
_entity.pdbx_description
1 polymer ?
#
loop_
_entity_poly.entity_id
_entity_poly.type
_entity_poly.pdbx_seq_one_letter_code
_entity_poly.pdbx_strand_id
1 'polypeptide(L)'
;MNRIALTSLALCAALLSGPLPAASQTSFPRTQPSEAAQKALDARVRVDAAQTLTAAQKTQAQSNIGLPTGAWTAYAPVVTPASGTITTPGTIQGWYQVTGKRVDVNINVNITTNGTASGYLFVGLPLPAARATFIPGGEQNVTGKALRPIVAAGASTLVVVNYDNTYPGVNGALLVISGSYQTP
;
A
#
# COMPACT_ATOMS: atom_id res chain seq x y z
N MET A 1 -102.65 36.05 24.04
CA MET A 1 -101.71 36.63 23.06
C MET A 1 -100.42 36.97 23.79
N ASN A 2 -99.28 36.72 23.15
CA ASN A 2 -97.87 36.73 23.64
C ASN A 2 -97.30 35.45 24.28
N ARG A 3 -96.01 35.25 23.92
CA ARG A 3 -94.93 34.44 24.51
C ARG A 3 -94.58 33.12 23.81
N ILE A 4 -93.32 32.74 23.55
CA ILE A 4 -92.00 33.39 23.33
C ILE A 4 -91.01 32.20 23.21
N ALA A 5 -90.14 32.25 22.19
CA ALA A 5 -88.79 31.67 22.07
C ALA A 5 -88.46 30.27 22.64
N LEU A 6 -88.16 29.31 21.74
CA LEU A 6 -87.22 28.22 22.04
C LEU A 6 -86.53 27.62 20.79
N THR A 7 -86.17 28.45 19.81
CA THR A 7 -85.46 28.00 18.59
C THR A 7 -84.00 28.46 18.51
N SER A 8 -83.41 28.95 19.60
CA SER A 8 -82.04 29.50 19.57
C SER A 8 -80.94 28.60 20.16
N LEU A 9 -81.26 27.47 20.81
CA LEU A 9 -80.22 26.66 21.49
C LEU A 9 -79.77 25.40 20.73
N ALA A 10 -80.49 24.97 19.71
CA ALA A 10 -80.17 23.73 18.99
C ALA A 10 -79.12 23.89 17.88
N LEU A 11 -78.75 25.12 17.49
CA LEU A 11 -77.82 25.35 16.39
C LEU A 11 -76.33 25.40 16.83
N CYS A 12 -76.07 25.50 18.13
CA CYS A 12 -74.69 25.66 18.65
C CYS A 12 -73.93 24.32 18.85
N ALA A 13 -74.62 23.17 18.86
CA ALA A 13 -74.00 21.88 19.15
C ALA A 13 -73.55 21.06 17.92
N ALA A 14 -73.86 21.51 16.69
CA ALA A 14 -73.58 20.74 15.47
C ALA A 14 -72.29 21.15 14.74
N LEU A 15 -71.54 22.15 15.23
CA LEU A 15 -70.37 22.71 14.52
C LEU A 15 -69.01 22.26 15.08
N LEU A 16 -68.96 21.37 16.08
CA LEU A 16 -67.71 21.00 16.77
C LEU A 16 -67.23 19.54 16.63
N SER A 17 -67.80 18.73 15.73
CA SER A 17 -67.42 17.30 15.59
C SER A 17 -66.77 16.91 14.26
N GLY A 18 -66.33 17.86 13.43
CA GLY A 18 -65.56 17.55 12.22
C GLY A 18 -64.07 17.33 12.52
N PRO A 19 -63.43 16.24 12.05
CA PRO A 19 -61.98 16.09 12.16
C PRO A 19 -61.28 17.21 11.39
N LEU A 20 -60.30 17.86 12.02
CA LEU A 20 -59.47 18.87 11.37
C LEU A 20 -58.80 18.27 10.12
N PRO A 21 -58.83 18.96 8.96
CA PRO A 21 -58.18 18.47 7.77
C PRO A 21 -56.68 18.34 8.04
N ALA A 22 -56.13 17.15 7.77
CA ALA A 22 -54.70 16.91 7.87
C ALA A 22 -53.96 17.94 7.01
N ALA A 23 -52.98 18.62 7.60
CA ALA A 23 -52.07 19.49 6.85
C ALA A 23 -51.38 18.63 5.78
N SER A 24 -51.82 18.79 4.53
CA SER A 24 -51.09 18.29 3.37
C SER A 24 -49.74 19.01 3.41
N GLN A 25 -48.68 18.28 3.80
CA GLN A 25 -47.33 18.77 3.62
C GLN A 25 -47.14 18.91 2.12
N THR A 26 -47.33 20.12 1.60
CA THR A 26 -46.82 20.50 0.29
C THR A 26 -45.30 20.45 0.43
N SER A 27 -44.73 19.26 0.23
CA SER A 27 -43.30 19.12 0.04
C SER A 27 -42.96 20.05 -1.11
N PHE A 28 -42.30 21.17 -0.82
CA PHE A 28 -41.71 22.00 -1.85
C PHE A 28 -40.92 21.06 -2.75
N PRO A 29 -41.19 21.00 -4.06
CA PRO A 29 -40.44 20.12 -4.93
C PRO A 29 -38.99 20.57 -4.82
N ARG A 30 -38.16 19.75 -4.18
CA ARG A 30 -36.72 19.90 -4.27
C ARG A 30 -36.45 19.65 -5.73
N THR A 31 -36.23 20.71 -6.51
CA THR A 31 -36.00 20.61 -7.95
C THR A 31 -34.93 19.56 -8.13
N GLN A 32 -35.30 18.39 -8.64
CA GLN A 32 -34.30 17.39 -8.95
C GLN A 32 -33.35 18.05 -9.94
N PRO A 33 -32.03 17.96 -9.69
CA PRO A 33 -31.07 18.55 -10.61
C PRO A 33 -31.45 18.11 -12.02
N SER A 34 -31.52 19.06 -12.94
CA SER A 34 -31.80 18.76 -14.34
C SER A 34 -30.87 17.65 -14.82
N GLU A 35 -31.26 16.86 -15.81
CA GLU A 35 -30.43 15.75 -16.29
C GLU A 35 -29.00 16.19 -16.66
N ALA A 36 -28.85 17.43 -17.14
CA ALA A 36 -27.57 18.07 -17.38
C ALA A 36 -26.76 18.34 -16.09
N ALA A 37 -27.41 18.80 -15.02
CA ALA A 37 -26.79 18.99 -13.71
C ALA A 37 -26.43 17.65 -13.03
N GLN A 38 -27.26 16.62 -13.20
CA GLN A 38 -26.97 15.28 -12.72
C GLN A 38 -25.75 14.69 -13.45
N LYS A 39 -25.70 14.81 -14.79
CA LYS A 39 -24.55 14.40 -15.61
C LYS A 39 -23.26 15.15 -15.25
N ALA A 40 -23.35 16.42 -14.88
CA ALA A 40 -22.21 17.21 -14.41
C ALA A 40 -21.74 16.79 -12.99
N LEU A 41 -22.66 16.39 -12.11
CA LEU A 41 -22.33 15.85 -10.79
C LEU A 41 -21.70 14.46 -10.87
N ASP A 42 -22.19 13.61 -11.77
CA ASP A 42 -21.65 12.26 -11.98
C ASP A 42 -20.27 12.31 -12.68
N ALA A 43 -19.96 13.40 -13.37
CA ALA A 43 -18.63 13.68 -13.92
C ALA A 43 -17.61 14.17 -12.87
N ARG A 44 -18.05 14.55 -11.66
CA ARG A 44 -17.16 14.95 -10.57
C ARG A 44 -16.75 13.73 -9.75
N VAL A 45 -15.49 13.74 -9.33
CA VAL A 45 -14.96 12.80 -8.34
C VAL A 45 -15.65 13.11 -6.99
N ARG A 46 -16.70 12.35 -6.64
CA ARG A 46 -17.32 12.38 -5.30
C ARG A 46 -16.40 11.72 -4.28
N VAL A 47 -16.10 12.38 -3.16
CA VAL A 47 -15.23 11.86 -2.09
C VAL A 47 -15.95 10.92 -1.13
N ASP A 48 -17.27 10.92 -1.18
CA ASP A 48 -18.20 10.25 -0.26
C ASP A 48 -18.91 9.03 -0.88
N ALA A 49 -18.65 8.75 -2.17
CA ALA A 49 -19.25 7.62 -2.88
C ALA A 49 -18.17 6.73 -3.50
N ALA A 50 -18.40 5.41 -3.49
CA ALA A 50 -17.53 4.45 -4.15
C ALA A 50 -17.47 4.76 -5.66
N GLN A 51 -16.28 5.04 -6.17
CA GLN A 51 -16.08 5.35 -7.58
C GLN A 51 -15.78 4.08 -8.37
N THR A 52 -16.54 3.85 -9.44
CA THR A 52 -16.25 2.80 -10.42
C THR A 52 -15.15 3.26 -11.37
N LEU A 53 -13.92 3.29 -10.88
CA LEU A 53 -12.73 3.62 -11.68
C LEU A 53 -12.16 2.36 -12.33
N THR A 54 -11.80 2.46 -13.61
CA THR A 54 -10.99 1.44 -14.28
C THR A 54 -9.60 1.33 -13.64
N ALA A 55 -8.88 0.23 -13.87
CA ALA A 55 -7.53 0.04 -13.33
C ALA A 55 -6.58 1.19 -13.73
N ALA A 56 -6.62 1.63 -15.00
CA ALA A 56 -5.82 2.73 -15.50
C ALA A 56 -6.16 4.07 -14.81
N GLN A 57 -7.44 4.35 -14.57
CA GLN A 57 -7.86 5.55 -13.85
C GLN A 57 -7.44 5.52 -12.38
N LYS A 58 -7.43 4.34 -11.73
CA LYS A 58 -6.91 4.18 -10.36
C LYS A 58 -5.40 4.48 -10.30
N THR A 59 -4.62 3.95 -11.25
CA THR A 59 -3.18 4.24 -11.35
C THR A 59 -2.92 5.73 -11.61
N GLN A 60 -3.67 6.36 -12.52
CA GLN A 60 -3.54 7.79 -12.80
C GLN A 60 -3.92 8.63 -11.59
N ALA A 61 -5.01 8.28 -10.88
CA ALA A 61 -5.43 8.99 -9.68
C ALA A 61 -4.38 8.89 -8.57
N GLN A 62 -3.80 7.70 -8.34
CA GLN A 62 -2.69 7.48 -7.41
C GLN A 62 -1.47 8.31 -7.79
N SER A 63 -1.11 8.35 -9.07
CA SER A 63 -0.02 9.20 -9.57
C SER A 63 -0.31 10.69 -9.34
N ASN A 64 -1.53 11.16 -9.60
CA ASN A 64 -1.90 12.57 -9.47
C ASN A 64 -1.84 13.08 -8.03
N ILE A 65 -2.08 12.21 -7.05
CA ILE A 65 -2.01 12.54 -5.61
C ILE A 65 -0.66 12.14 -4.99
N GLY A 66 0.31 11.72 -5.80
CA GLY A 66 1.65 11.34 -5.33
C GLY A 66 1.66 10.10 -4.44
N LEU A 67 0.62 9.25 -4.49
CA LEU A 67 0.65 7.96 -3.81
C LEU A 67 1.61 7.03 -4.55
N PRO A 68 2.70 6.59 -3.91
CA PRO A 68 3.62 5.67 -4.54
C PRO A 68 2.94 4.31 -4.77
N THR A 69 2.95 3.85 -6.02
CA THR A 69 2.33 2.60 -6.45
C THR A 69 3.32 1.43 -6.50
N GLY A 70 4.48 1.57 -5.84
CA GLY A 70 5.63 0.68 -5.96
C GLY A 70 5.22 -0.79 -5.90
N ALA A 71 5.17 -1.45 -7.05
CA ALA A 71 4.85 -2.87 -7.14
C ALA A 71 6.12 -3.68 -6.87
N TRP A 72 5.98 -4.75 -6.10
CA TRP A 72 7.06 -5.71 -5.90
C TRP A 72 7.42 -6.37 -7.23
N THR A 73 8.66 -6.16 -7.64
CA THR A 73 9.26 -6.69 -8.87
C THR A 73 10.30 -7.73 -8.48
N ALA A 74 10.19 -8.92 -9.06
CA ALA A 74 11.21 -9.96 -8.87
C ALA A 74 12.45 -9.63 -9.72
N TYR A 75 13.63 -9.96 -9.19
CA TYR A 75 14.89 -9.90 -9.91
C TYR A 75 15.80 -11.05 -9.47
N ALA A 76 16.87 -11.28 -10.23
CA ALA A 76 17.87 -12.30 -9.94
C ALA A 76 19.16 -11.64 -9.44
N PRO A 77 19.40 -11.56 -8.12
CA PRO A 77 20.67 -11.11 -7.57
C PRO A 77 21.82 -12.01 -8.04
N VAL A 78 22.94 -11.41 -8.41
CA VAL A 78 24.20 -12.13 -8.61
C VAL A 78 24.93 -12.19 -7.28
N VAL A 79 25.37 -13.39 -6.87
CA VAL A 79 26.13 -13.59 -5.64
C VAL A 79 27.53 -14.08 -5.98
N THR A 80 28.55 -13.39 -5.48
CA THR A 80 29.95 -13.73 -5.74
C THR A 80 30.76 -13.61 -4.45
N PRO A 81 31.53 -14.63 -4.05
CA PRO A 81 32.41 -14.50 -2.91
C PRO A 81 33.62 -13.63 -3.22
N ALA A 82 34.16 -12.96 -2.21
CA ALA A 82 35.38 -12.16 -2.34
C ALA A 82 36.60 -13.00 -2.71
N SER A 83 36.63 -14.26 -2.27
CA SER A 83 37.68 -15.23 -2.57
C SER A 83 37.09 -16.63 -2.64
N GLY A 84 37.72 -17.51 -3.41
CA GLY A 84 37.27 -18.89 -3.63
C GLY A 84 36.02 -18.97 -4.50
N THR A 85 35.28 -20.08 -4.39
CA THR A 85 34.09 -20.32 -5.21
C THR A 85 33.02 -21.05 -4.43
N ILE A 86 31.78 -20.58 -4.55
CA ILE A 86 30.60 -21.33 -4.12
C ILE A 86 30.39 -22.45 -5.14
N THR A 87 30.66 -23.69 -4.72
CA THR A 87 30.57 -24.85 -5.61
C THR A 87 29.14 -25.11 -6.07
N THR A 88 28.17 -24.99 -5.16
CA THR A 88 26.75 -25.22 -5.46
C THR A 88 25.92 -24.10 -4.86
N PRO A 89 25.65 -23.03 -5.61
CA PRO A 89 24.66 -22.04 -5.18
C PRO A 89 23.28 -22.71 -5.11
N GLY A 90 22.54 -22.42 -4.04
CA GLY A 90 21.13 -22.78 -3.97
C GLY A 90 20.27 -21.76 -4.73
N THR A 91 18.96 -21.78 -4.47
CA THR A 91 18.05 -20.77 -5.01
C THR A 91 18.40 -19.37 -4.50
N ILE A 92 18.69 -18.45 -5.42
CA ILE A 92 18.93 -17.04 -5.13
C ILE A 92 17.78 -16.23 -5.72
N GLN A 93 17.09 -15.45 -4.89
CA GLN A 93 15.92 -14.66 -5.29
C GLN A 93 15.97 -13.28 -4.66
N GLY A 94 15.47 -12.30 -5.40
CA GLY A 94 15.29 -10.94 -4.89
C GLY A 94 13.96 -10.36 -5.33
N TRP A 95 13.41 -9.51 -4.47
CA TRP A 95 12.25 -8.68 -4.77
C TRP A 95 12.56 -7.25 -4.36
N TYR A 96 12.05 -6.30 -5.13
CA TYR A 96 12.18 -4.89 -4.80
C TYR A 96 10.93 -4.11 -5.19
N GLN A 97 10.70 -3.00 -4.50
CA GLN A 97 9.71 -2.00 -4.90
C GLN A 97 10.37 -0.63 -4.84
N VAL A 98 9.94 0.27 -5.74
CA VAL A 98 10.45 1.63 -5.81
C VAL A 98 9.32 2.59 -5.47
N THR A 99 9.57 3.43 -4.46
CA THR A 99 8.67 4.47 -3.98
C THR A 99 9.41 5.81 -4.03
N GLY A 100 9.17 6.61 -5.07
CA GLY A 100 9.97 7.81 -5.33
C GLY A 100 11.44 7.45 -5.57
N LYS A 101 12.35 7.88 -4.68
CA LYS A 101 13.78 7.51 -4.71
C LYS A 101 14.16 6.41 -3.71
N ARG A 102 13.21 5.91 -2.93
CA ARG A 102 13.44 4.81 -1.98
C ARG A 102 13.21 3.48 -2.69
N VAL A 103 14.17 2.57 -2.52
CA VAL A 103 14.08 1.18 -2.96
C VAL A 103 13.99 0.33 -1.70
N ASP A 104 12.88 -0.38 -1.51
CA ASP A 104 12.80 -1.46 -0.53
C ASP A 104 13.18 -2.76 -1.21
N VAL A 105 14.00 -3.57 -0.56
CA VAL A 105 14.50 -4.85 -1.09
C VAL A 105 14.29 -5.97 -0.09
N ASN A 106 14.07 -7.16 -0.63
CA ASN A 106 14.12 -8.43 0.07
C ASN A 106 14.94 -9.40 -0.78
N ILE A 107 15.96 -10.02 -0.19
CA ILE A 107 16.92 -10.87 -0.89
C ILE A 107 17.12 -12.13 -0.07
N ASN A 108 16.95 -13.27 -0.74
CA ASN A 108 17.23 -14.59 -0.21
C ASN A 108 18.39 -15.21 -0.99
N VAL A 109 19.47 -15.54 -0.29
CA VAL A 109 20.64 -16.25 -0.84
C VAL A 109 20.76 -17.59 -0.15
N ASN A 110 20.37 -18.66 -0.83
CA ASN A 110 20.60 -20.02 -0.36
C ASN A 110 21.96 -20.53 -0.86
N ILE A 111 22.76 -21.13 0.02
CA ILE A 111 24.03 -21.77 -0.31
C ILE A 111 23.91 -23.25 0.00
N THR A 112 23.85 -24.09 -1.04
CA THR A 112 23.82 -25.55 -0.86
C THR A 112 25.21 -26.08 -0.48
N THR A 113 26.25 -25.66 -1.21
CA THR A 113 27.64 -26.04 -0.91
C THR A 113 28.55 -24.84 -1.11
N ASN A 114 29.12 -24.36 -0.01
CA ASN A 114 30.00 -23.18 0.03
C ASN A 114 31.32 -23.41 -0.71
N GLY A 115 31.80 -24.64 -0.81
CA GLY A 115 33.10 -24.93 -1.44
C GLY A 115 34.24 -24.25 -0.70
N THR A 116 35.07 -23.50 -1.45
CA THR A 116 36.24 -22.77 -0.93
C THR A 116 35.96 -21.29 -0.69
N ALA A 117 34.71 -20.85 -0.85
CA ALA A 117 34.34 -19.45 -0.71
C ALA A 117 34.64 -18.90 0.69
N SER A 118 35.19 -17.69 0.77
CA SER A 118 35.61 -17.05 2.02
C SER A 118 35.66 -15.51 1.92
N GLY A 119 35.98 -14.85 3.05
CA GLY A 119 36.06 -13.39 3.15
C GLY A 119 34.70 -12.76 3.39
N TYR A 120 34.05 -12.31 2.31
CA TYR A 120 32.71 -11.71 2.32
C TYR A 120 31.97 -12.04 1.03
N LEU A 121 30.67 -11.77 0.97
CA LEU A 121 29.87 -11.99 -0.24
C LEU A 121 29.47 -10.65 -0.86
N PHE A 122 29.65 -10.54 -2.18
CA PHE A 122 29.00 -9.52 -2.98
C PHE A 122 27.62 -10.01 -3.40
N VAL A 123 26.59 -9.23 -3.14
CA VAL A 123 25.20 -9.54 -3.51
C VAL A 123 24.63 -8.40 -4.35
N GLY A 124 24.18 -8.70 -5.56
CA GLY A 124 23.64 -7.71 -6.49
C GLY A 124 22.37 -7.02 -5.99
N LEU A 125 22.30 -5.71 -6.19
CA LEU A 125 21.13 -4.87 -6.01
C LEU A 125 20.44 -4.61 -7.36
N PRO A 126 19.12 -4.38 -7.38
CA PRO A 126 18.38 -4.14 -8.61
C PRO A 126 18.68 -2.77 -9.22
N LEU A 127 19.05 -1.80 -8.39
CA LEU A 127 19.39 -0.43 -8.77
C LEU A 127 20.62 0.03 -7.97
N PRO A 128 21.44 0.95 -8.51
CA PRO A 128 22.55 1.50 -7.74
C PRO A 128 22.05 2.30 -6.55
N ALA A 129 22.81 2.28 -5.45
CA ALA A 129 22.54 3.11 -4.29
C ALA A 129 23.11 4.52 -4.46
N ALA A 130 22.34 5.55 -4.10
CA ALA A 130 22.77 6.94 -4.10
C ALA A 130 23.77 7.26 -2.97
N ARG A 131 23.69 6.53 -1.86
CA ARG A 131 24.44 6.79 -0.64
C ARG A 131 24.89 5.49 -0.02
N ALA A 132 25.95 5.56 0.80
CA ALA A 132 26.31 4.43 1.64
C ALA A 132 25.16 4.12 2.62
N THR A 133 24.76 2.86 2.74
CA THR A 133 23.61 2.46 3.57
C THR A 133 23.83 1.05 4.11
N PHE A 134 23.46 0.84 5.36
CA PHE A 134 23.36 -0.50 5.95
C PHE A 134 21.97 -1.07 5.69
N ILE A 135 21.92 -2.32 5.23
CA ILE A 135 20.66 -3.05 5.03
C ILE A 135 20.74 -4.29 5.91
N PRO A 136 20.00 -4.36 7.03
CA PRO A 136 20.15 -5.47 7.97
C PRO A 136 19.74 -6.81 7.34
N GLY A 137 20.27 -7.88 7.92
CA GLY A 137 19.93 -9.24 7.53
C GLY A 137 20.34 -10.25 8.59
N GLY A 138 20.08 -11.52 8.31
CA GLY A 138 20.44 -12.65 9.16
C GLY A 138 20.63 -13.92 8.35
N GLU A 139 21.46 -14.82 8.84
CA GLU A 139 21.50 -16.21 8.38
C GLU A 139 20.50 -17.03 9.20
N GLN A 140 19.68 -17.87 8.57
CA GLN A 140 18.51 -18.49 9.22
C GLN A 140 18.55 -20.02 9.38
N ASN A 141 19.46 -20.73 8.73
CA ASN A 141 19.43 -22.20 8.67
C ASN A 141 20.51 -22.88 9.51
N VAL A 142 21.68 -22.27 9.71
CA VAL A 142 22.86 -22.96 10.25
C VAL A 142 23.42 -22.31 11.51
N THR A 143 23.78 -21.04 11.43
CA THR A 143 24.45 -20.26 12.47
C THR A 143 23.53 -19.32 13.23
N GLY A 144 22.46 -18.82 12.60
CA GLY A 144 21.57 -17.82 13.20
C GLY A 144 22.19 -16.43 13.37
N LYS A 145 23.38 -16.19 12.79
CA LYS A 145 24.11 -14.93 13.00
C LYS A 145 23.44 -13.75 12.28
N ALA A 146 23.47 -12.60 12.94
CA ALA A 146 23.11 -11.34 12.29
C ALA A 146 24.16 -10.97 11.22
N LEU A 147 23.67 -10.42 10.11
CA LEU A 147 24.49 -9.95 9.00
C LEU A 147 24.61 -8.43 9.04
N ARG A 148 25.75 -7.92 8.55
CA ARG A 148 25.98 -6.49 8.32
C ARG A 148 26.23 -6.18 6.84
N PRO A 149 25.23 -6.33 5.95
CA PRO A 149 25.30 -5.83 4.59
C PRO A 149 25.50 -4.32 4.53
N ILE A 150 26.47 -3.87 3.76
CA ILE A 150 26.70 -2.46 3.44
C ILE A 150 26.76 -2.26 1.93
N VAL A 151 26.10 -1.23 1.43
CA VAL A 151 26.27 -0.73 0.06
C VAL A 151 27.03 0.59 0.11
N ALA A 152 27.94 0.80 -0.84
CA ALA A 152 28.64 2.08 -1.02
C ALA A 152 27.86 3.02 -1.96
N ALA A 153 28.12 4.33 -1.88
CA ALA A 153 27.52 5.27 -2.82
C ALA A 153 27.91 4.95 -4.27
N GLY A 154 26.93 4.95 -5.17
CA GLY A 154 27.08 4.58 -6.58
C GLY A 154 27.13 3.09 -6.87
N ALA A 155 27.17 2.21 -5.86
CA ALA A 155 27.34 0.77 -6.07
C ALA A 155 26.00 0.05 -6.31
N SER A 156 26.05 -1.01 -7.11
CA SER A 156 24.93 -1.94 -7.36
C SER A 156 25.11 -3.28 -6.65
N THR A 157 25.97 -3.34 -5.63
CA THR A 157 26.26 -4.57 -4.88
C THR A 157 26.39 -4.29 -3.40
N LEU A 158 25.80 -5.14 -2.57
CA LEU A 158 26.03 -5.21 -1.13
C LEU A 158 27.30 -6.00 -0.83
N VAL A 159 28.09 -5.55 0.13
CA VAL A 159 29.13 -6.34 0.79
C VAL A 159 28.52 -6.93 2.06
N VAL A 160 28.39 -8.25 2.09
CA VAL A 160 27.75 -9.01 3.17
C VAL A 160 28.80 -9.73 4.01
N VAL A 161 28.79 -9.44 5.30
CA VAL A 161 29.58 -10.09 6.34
C VAL A 161 28.70 -10.42 7.54
N ASN A 162 29.15 -11.33 8.41
CA ASN A 162 28.57 -11.43 9.75
C ASN A 162 28.83 -10.16 10.55
N TYR A 163 28.03 -9.92 11.60
CA TYR A 163 28.18 -8.75 12.47
C TYR A 163 29.60 -8.60 13.07
N ASP A 164 30.30 -9.73 13.27
CA ASP A 164 31.65 -9.85 13.82
C ASP A 164 32.76 -9.73 12.76
N ASN A 165 32.43 -9.33 11.53
CA ASN A 165 33.33 -9.27 10.36
C ASN A 165 33.80 -10.64 9.84
N THR A 166 33.23 -11.76 10.31
CA THR A 166 33.56 -13.07 9.75
C THR A 166 32.76 -13.38 8.48
N TYR A 167 33.21 -14.37 7.72
CA TYR A 167 32.56 -14.81 6.49
C TYR A 167 31.16 -15.41 6.78
N PRO A 168 30.10 -14.98 6.06
CA PRO A 168 28.73 -15.41 6.34
C PRO A 168 28.33 -16.71 5.63
N GLY A 169 29.13 -17.20 4.67
CA GLY A 169 28.79 -18.41 3.92
C GLY A 169 29.18 -19.70 4.65
N VAL A 170 28.26 -20.65 4.71
CA VAL A 170 28.49 -22.02 5.17
C VAL A 170 27.56 -22.96 4.38
N ASN A 171 27.88 -24.26 4.35
CA ASN A 171 27.02 -25.25 3.70
C ASN A 171 25.61 -25.25 4.32
N GLY A 172 24.58 -25.12 3.50
CA GLY A 172 23.18 -25.08 3.92
C GLY A 172 22.68 -23.72 4.40
N ALA A 173 23.52 -22.67 4.35
CA ALA A 173 23.14 -21.34 4.83
C ALA A 173 22.01 -20.72 3.99
N LEU A 174 21.09 -20.05 4.68
CA LEU A 174 20.10 -19.16 4.06
C LEU A 174 20.33 -17.74 4.59
N LEU A 175 20.86 -16.86 3.74
CA LEU A 175 21.03 -15.45 4.08
C LEU A 175 19.79 -14.68 3.63
N VAL A 176 19.12 -14.04 4.59
CA VAL A 176 17.95 -13.19 4.35
C VAL A 176 18.34 -11.75 4.63
N ILE A 177 18.21 -10.89 3.63
CA ILE A 177 18.57 -9.48 3.70
C ILE A 177 17.36 -8.66 3.28
N SER A 178 16.96 -7.71 4.13
CA SER A 178 15.79 -6.89 3.84
C SER A 178 15.94 -5.50 4.43
N GLY A 179 15.53 -4.49 3.68
CA GLY A 179 15.53 -3.11 4.14
C GLY A 179 15.39 -2.15 2.97
N SER A 180 15.82 -0.90 3.19
CA SER A 180 15.62 0.16 2.21
C SER A 180 16.89 0.96 1.97
N TYR A 181 17.10 1.39 0.73
CA TYR A 181 18.14 2.35 0.36
C TYR A 181 17.60 3.39 -0.63
N GLN A 182 18.36 4.46 -0.83
CA GLN A 182 18.03 5.48 -1.81
C GLN A 182 18.72 5.17 -3.15
N THR A 183 18.02 5.31 -4.27
CA THR A 183 18.61 5.27 -5.63
C THR A 183 18.85 6.70 -6.16
N PRO A 184 19.84 6.93 -7.06
CA PRO A 184 20.20 8.27 -7.55
C PRO A 184 19.02 9.13 -8.04
#